data_AF-W9JLV8-F1
#
_entry.id   AF-W9JLV8-F1
#
_cell.length_a   1.000
_cell.length_b   1.000
_cell.length_c   1.000
_cell.angle_alpha   90.00
_cell.angle_beta   90.00
_cell.angle_gamma   90.00
#
_symmetry.space_group_name_H-M   'P 1'
#
loop_
_entity.id
_entity.type
_entity.pdbx_description
1 polymer ?
#
loop_
_entity_poly.entity_id
_entity_poly.type
_entity_poly.pdbx_seq_one_letter_code
_entity_poly.pdbx_strand_id
1 'polypeptide(L)'
;MYEVNQGRLQILPDSALSFTEATGSLVAANPSRPSQSCQLSADRVRFDVPLEPVQRHTTDTAFAEMSRRSSDAPRRNLSYAQRPVAEIYYHSRAATQKKYRRRATTILEYCDENPHSLPQLPFTWHHGWKRWKLFIFALLVFVDSSVIPITLYYGMRYAGEVEGWIIFAIVATIWGGPTYLEFAIRTLRLMKVDRFYRPLGTNYRWCFDMLTWVSVLTITVVTALFTVGSAPHNVWLRVLCMPAPAILYCLGGVLFLITLYSYMGWAAPFRISSTARGEKVLPGVYYFIEDIVAVNAGGGRPYREALVARYKASPRFRRMIYMQSWFWSIPALNLAIPLTIISVIPQVPATVAYGVAWIVPFLWATIWGIITIQWCKRDIARERREWEAAI
;
A
#
# COMPACT_ATOMS: atom_id res chain seq x y z
N MET A 1 -59.15 -35.21 -7.93
CA MET A 1 -57.85 -35.81 -7.51
C MET A 1 -56.96 -35.71 -8.73
N TYR A 2 -56.03 -34.74 -8.74
CA TYR A 2 -55.24 -34.36 -9.92
C TYR A 2 -53.91 -35.14 -9.95
N GLU A 3 -53.53 -35.60 -11.14
CA GLU A 3 -52.35 -36.43 -11.44
C GLU A 3 -51.01 -35.75 -11.13
N VAL A 4 -50.08 -36.55 -10.63
CA VAL A 4 -48.64 -36.25 -10.52
C VAL A 4 -47.92 -37.23 -11.43
N ASN A 5 -47.19 -36.73 -12.44
CA ASN A 5 -46.41 -37.55 -13.36
C ASN A 5 -44.90 -37.31 -13.12
N GLN A 6 -44.19 -38.39 -12.78
CA GLN A 6 -42.74 -38.47 -12.58
C GLN A 6 -42.04 -38.78 -13.90
N GLY A 7 -40.95 -38.08 -14.20
CA GLY A 7 -40.04 -38.42 -15.32
C GLY A 7 -38.60 -38.60 -14.84
N ARG A 8 -38.03 -39.78 -15.09
CA ARG A 8 -36.63 -40.18 -14.87
C ARG A 8 -36.09 -40.84 -16.15
N LEU A 9 -34.74 -40.87 -16.26
CA LEU A 9 -33.85 -41.59 -17.21
C LEU A 9 -33.45 -40.79 -18.47
N GLN A 10 -32.20 -40.78 -18.97
CA GLN A 10 -31.24 -41.90 -19.17
C GLN A 10 -29.78 -41.40 -19.40
N ILE A 11 -28.80 -42.31 -19.36
CA ILE A 11 -27.33 -42.09 -19.45
C ILE A 11 -26.69 -42.97 -20.57
N LEU A 12 -25.64 -42.44 -21.25
CA LEU A 12 -24.53 -43.03 -22.08
C LEU A 12 -24.84 -43.66 -23.47
N PRO A 13 -23.84 -43.97 -24.35
CA PRO A 13 -22.43 -43.52 -24.55
C PRO A 13 -22.03 -43.23 -26.05
N ASP A 14 -20.81 -42.73 -26.34
CA ASP A 14 -19.77 -43.39 -27.19
C ASP A 14 -18.65 -42.50 -27.80
N SER A 15 -17.45 -43.02 -27.61
CA SER A 15 -16.16 -43.08 -28.33
C SER A 15 -15.78 -42.26 -29.60
N ALA A 16 -14.49 -41.85 -29.57
CA ALA A 16 -13.46 -41.96 -30.63
C ALA A 16 -13.32 -40.87 -31.73
N LEU A 17 -12.16 -40.18 -31.75
CA LEU A 17 -11.14 -40.27 -32.81
C LEU A 17 -9.90 -39.41 -32.48
N SER A 18 -8.73 -39.89 -32.94
CA SER A 18 -7.37 -39.51 -32.60
C SER A 18 -6.53 -39.15 -33.85
N PHE A 19 -5.29 -38.67 -33.63
CA PHE A 19 -4.15 -38.47 -34.59
C PHE A 19 -4.25 -37.22 -35.51
N THR A 20 -3.21 -36.45 -35.88
CA THR A 20 -1.73 -36.51 -35.76
C THR A 20 -1.08 -35.15 -36.10
N GLU A 21 0.18 -35.01 -35.69
CA GLU A 21 1.31 -34.15 -36.15
C GLU A 21 1.18 -33.28 -37.42
N ALA A 22 1.73 -32.06 -37.35
CA ALA A 22 2.58 -31.50 -38.42
C ALA A 22 3.47 -30.34 -37.90
N THR A 23 4.78 -30.60 -37.93
CA THR A 23 5.91 -29.68 -37.75
C THR A 23 6.03 -28.72 -38.95
N GLY A 24 6.41 -27.46 -38.76
CA GLY A 24 6.73 -26.56 -39.87
C GLY A 24 7.14 -25.14 -39.45
N SER A 25 8.44 -24.87 -39.52
CA SER A 25 9.08 -23.56 -39.36
C SER A 25 8.95 -22.69 -40.63
N LEU A 26 8.86 -21.36 -40.49
CA LEU A 26 9.71 -20.33 -41.17
C LEU A 26 9.01 -18.97 -41.35
N VAL A 27 9.69 -17.93 -40.86
CA VAL A 27 10.04 -16.66 -41.53
C VAL A 27 9.03 -15.50 -41.62
N ALA A 28 9.62 -14.34 -41.29
CA ALA A 28 9.18 -12.96 -41.32
C ALA A 28 8.57 -12.44 -42.63
N ALA A 29 7.69 -11.44 -42.52
CA ALA A 29 7.57 -10.35 -43.48
C ALA A 29 6.92 -9.11 -42.85
N ASN A 30 7.63 -7.99 -42.96
CA ASN A 30 7.13 -6.63 -42.80
C ASN A 30 6.44 -6.18 -44.10
N PRO A 31 5.38 -5.36 -44.08
CA PRO A 31 5.18 -4.44 -45.19
C PRO A 31 4.87 -2.99 -44.76
N SER A 32 5.68 -2.13 -45.35
CA SER A 32 5.51 -0.75 -45.80
C SER A 32 4.10 -0.14 -45.99
N ARG A 33 4.04 1.18 -45.73
CA ARG A 33 3.05 2.20 -46.13
C ARG A 33 2.59 2.15 -47.60
N PRO A 34 1.42 2.78 -47.89
CA PRO A 34 1.29 3.87 -48.91
C PRO A 34 0.53 5.12 -48.36
N SER A 35 0.99 6.37 -48.53
CA SER A 35 0.72 7.39 -49.59
C SER A 35 -0.70 8.02 -49.58
N GLN A 36 -0.81 9.29 -49.13
CA GLN A 36 -1.02 10.52 -49.94
C GLN A 36 -2.45 10.79 -50.45
N SER A 37 -3.01 11.94 -50.05
CA SER A 37 -3.85 12.79 -50.91
C SER A 37 -3.52 14.26 -50.62
N CYS A 38 -3.59 15.07 -51.67
CA CYS A 38 -3.05 16.41 -51.82
C CYS A 38 -4.16 17.40 -52.25
N GLN A 39 -3.82 18.69 -52.24
CA GLN A 39 -4.44 19.87 -52.87
C GLN A 39 -5.41 20.68 -51.98
N LEU A 40 -5.38 22.02 -51.93
CA LEU A 40 -5.04 23.04 -52.94
C LEU A 40 -4.41 24.33 -52.34
N SER A 41 -3.56 24.98 -53.12
CA SER A 41 -2.97 26.32 -52.95
C SER A 41 -3.85 27.45 -53.48
N ALA A 42 -3.62 28.68 -53.01
CA ALA A 42 -3.79 29.91 -53.80
C ALA A 42 -2.76 31.00 -53.41
N ASP A 43 -1.88 31.27 -54.38
CA ASP A 43 -1.09 32.47 -54.77
C ASP A 43 -1.71 33.83 -54.36
N ARG A 44 -1.08 35.03 -54.27
CA ARG A 44 0.19 35.69 -54.65
C ARG A 44 0.06 37.16 -54.12
N VAL A 45 1.07 37.95 -53.71
CA VAL A 45 1.90 38.92 -54.48
C VAL A 45 2.60 39.83 -53.45
N ARG A 46 3.88 40.15 -53.66
CA ARG A 46 4.69 41.13 -52.92
C ARG A 46 4.99 42.32 -53.84
N PHE A 47 4.99 43.54 -53.31
CA PHE A 47 5.54 44.74 -53.94
C PHE A 47 6.62 45.34 -53.03
N ASP A 48 7.73 45.76 -53.64
CA ASP A 48 8.90 46.39 -53.01
C ASP A 48 9.05 47.86 -53.46
N VAL A 49 10.02 48.54 -52.81
CA VAL A 49 10.84 49.72 -53.23
C VAL A 49 10.36 51.10 -52.66
N PRO A 50 11.25 52.07 -52.29
CA PRO A 50 12.25 52.11 -51.20
C PRO A 50 12.31 53.51 -50.48
N LEU A 51 13.23 53.73 -49.52
CA LEU A 51 14.09 54.95 -49.34
C LEU A 51 14.60 55.10 -47.88
N GLU A 52 15.93 55.03 -47.72
CA GLU A 52 16.72 55.65 -46.64
C GLU A 52 17.16 57.08 -47.07
N PRO A 53 17.77 57.98 -46.24
CA PRO A 53 18.50 57.76 -44.97
C PRO A 53 18.31 58.87 -43.86
N VAL A 54 19.07 58.72 -42.76
CA VAL A 54 19.71 59.77 -41.88
C VAL A 54 19.18 59.99 -40.44
N GLN A 55 19.97 59.42 -39.50
CA GLN A 55 20.43 59.87 -38.15
C GLN A 55 19.53 60.65 -37.16
N ARG A 56 19.43 60.14 -35.92
CA ARG A 56 20.05 60.77 -34.72
C ARG A 56 19.93 59.93 -33.43
N HIS A 57 21.09 59.78 -32.79
CA HIS A 57 21.41 59.66 -31.36
C HIS A 57 20.70 58.65 -30.43
N THR A 58 21.49 57.63 -30.08
CA THR A 58 21.47 56.88 -28.82
C THR A 58 21.68 57.77 -27.60
N THR A 59 20.76 57.70 -26.63
CA THR A 59 21.03 57.54 -25.19
C THR A 59 19.69 57.26 -24.48
N ASP A 60 19.74 56.44 -23.43
CA ASP A 60 18.68 56.24 -22.41
C ASP A 60 17.62 55.12 -22.61
N THR A 61 18.06 53.88 -22.84
CA THR A 61 17.22 52.69 -22.59
C THR A 61 17.83 51.64 -21.65
N ALA A 62 18.97 51.91 -21.02
CA ALA A 62 19.62 50.95 -20.12
C ALA A 62 19.03 50.90 -18.69
N PHE A 63 18.24 51.89 -18.27
CA PHE A 63 17.68 51.94 -16.90
C PHE A 63 16.25 51.39 -16.76
N ALA A 64 15.52 51.19 -17.87
CA ALA A 64 14.14 50.72 -17.82
C ALA A 64 13.99 49.18 -17.83
N GLU A 65 15.03 48.43 -18.23
CA GLU A 65 15.00 46.95 -18.24
C GLU A 65 15.41 46.31 -16.91
N MET A 66 16.05 47.05 -15.99
CA MET A 66 16.58 46.46 -14.76
C MET A 66 15.54 46.31 -13.63
N SER A 67 14.37 46.93 -13.75
CA SER A 67 13.34 46.90 -12.69
C SER A 67 12.17 45.93 -12.93
N ARG A 68 12.22 45.07 -13.97
CA ARG A 68 11.18 44.05 -14.25
C ARG A 68 11.65 42.59 -14.14
N ARG A 69 12.81 42.34 -13.53
CA ARG A 69 13.30 40.97 -13.23
C ARG A 69 13.49 40.75 -11.74
N SER A 70 12.41 40.87 -10.96
CA SER A 70 12.44 40.47 -9.56
C SER A 70 11.02 40.28 -9.02
N SER A 71 10.45 39.08 -9.19
CA SER A 71 9.41 38.56 -8.26
C SER A 71 8.84 37.17 -8.55
N ASP A 72 9.18 36.46 -9.65
CA ASP A 72 8.49 35.20 -9.99
C ASP A 72 9.28 33.89 -9.80
N ALA A 73 10.38 33.91 -9.03
CA ALA A 73 11.01 32.67 -8.61
C ALA A 73 10.29 32.10 -7.36
N PRO A 74 9.73 30.88 -7.39
CA PRO A 74 9.11 30.30 -6.21
C PRO A 74 10.17 30.17 -5.11
N ARG A 75 9.91 30.75 -3.94
CA ARG A 75 10.80 30.70 -2.76
C ARG A 75 11.27 29.26 -2.52
N ARG A 76 12.49 28.96 -2.96
CA ARG A 76 13.13 27.66 -2.82
C ARG A 76 13.90 27.72 -1.50
N ASN A 77 13.53 26.90 -0.52
CA ASN A 77 14.18 26.86 0.78
C ASN A 77 15.71 26.74 0.61
N LEU A 78 16.49 27.60 1.28
CA LEU A 78 17.95 27.69 1.14
C LEU A 78 18.65 26.34 1.39
N SER A 79 18.13 25.55 2.33
CA SER A 79 18.59 24.18 2.64
C SER A 79 18.47 23.20 1.47
N TYR A 80 17.63 23.51 0.48
CA TYR A 80 17.44 22.73 -0.73
C TYR A 80 18.41 23.13 -1.84
N ALA A 81 18.85 24.40 -1.86
CA ALA A 81 19.79 24.94 -2.84
C ALA A 81 21.24 24.51 -2.55
N GLN A 82 21.58 24.27 -1.28
CA GLN A 82 22.92 23.88 -0.83
C GLN A 82 23.18 22.37 -0.82
N ARG A 83 22.24 21.56 -1.30
CA ARG A 83 22.45 20.10 -1.39
C ARG A 83 23.37 19.80 -2.59
N PRO A 84 24.43 18.99 -2.43
CA PRO A 84 25.20 18.53 -3.58
C PRO A 84 24.25 17.90 -4.60
N VAL A 85 24.39 18.28 -5.86
CA VAL A 85 23.58 17.78 -6.96
C VAL A 85 23.90 16.29 -7.10
N ALA A 86 23.09 15.44 -6.50
CA ALA A 86 23.11 14.02 -6.83
C ALA A 86 22.68 13.91 -8.30
N GLU A 87 23.49 13.26 -9.13
CA GLU A 87 23.23 13.09 -10.57
C GLU A 87 21.84 12.51 -10.85
N ILE A 88 21.22 11.81 -9.89
CA ILE A 88 19.89 11.21 -10.03
C ILE A 88 18.99 11.66 -8.88
N TYR A 89 18.30 12.78 -9.11
CA TYR A 89 17.27 13.28 -8.21
C TYR A 89 15.89 12.73 -8.63
N TYR A 90 15.53 11.54 -8.15
CA TYR A 90 14.15 11.04 -8.29
C TYR A 90 13.24 11.77 -7.29
N HIS A 91 12.45 12.71 -7.82
CA HIS A 91 11.57 13.56 -7.02
C HIS A 91 10.53 12.71 -6.27
N SER A 92 10.40 12.87 -4.95
CA SER A 92 9.23 12.37 -4.18
C SER A 92 7.88 12.83 -4.76
N ARG A 93 7.90 13.83 -5.66
CA ARG A 93 6.75 14.30 -6.46
C ARG A 93 6.38 13.37 -7.63
N ALA A 94 7.20 12.39 -8.01
CA ALA A 94 6.88 11.42 -9.07
C ALA A 94 5.68 10.53 -8.70
N ALA A 95 5.45 10.30 -7.40
CA ALA A 95 4.25 9.67 -6.86
C ALA A 95 2.98 10.56 -6.91
N THR A 96 2.99 11.68 -7.66
CA THR A 96 1.77 12.50 -7.82
C THR A 96 0.98 12.01 -9.03
N GLN A 97 -0.35 11.89 -8.90
CA GLN A 97 -1.25 11.49 -10.00
C GLN A 97 -1.04 12.30 -11.30
N LYS A 98 -0.76 13.60 -11.19
CA LYS A 98 -0.48 14.47 -12.36
C LYS A 98 0.79 14.03 -13.12
N LYS A 99 1.84 13.65 -12.39
CA LYS A 99 3.09 13.16 -13.00
C LYS A 99 2.94 11.73 -13.52
N TYR A 100 2.24 10.88 -12.78
CA TYR A 100 1.92 9.51 -13.24
C TYR A 100 1.18 9.51 -14.58
N ARG A 101 0.22 10.42 -14.79
CA ARG A 101 -0.48 10.55 -16.07
C ARG A 101 0.37 11.07 -17.23
N ARG A 102 1.46 11.79 -16.95
CA ARG A 102 2.33 12.42 -17.95
C ARG A 102 3.63 11.65 -18.21
N ARG A 103 3.85 10.52 -17.52
CA ARG A 103 5.11 9.78 -17.64
C ARG A 103 5.14 9.01 -18.96
N ALA A 104 6.28 9.07 -19.65
CA ALA A 104 6.52 8.30 -20.86
C ALA A 104 6.98 6.86 -20.55
N THR A 105 7.84 6.70 -19.53
CA THR A 105 8.39 5.42 -19.09
C THR A 105 7.99 5.09 -17.64
N THR A 106 7.98 3.81 -17.30
CA THR A 106 7.77 3.36 -15.91
C THR A 106 9.02 3.55 -15.07
N ILE A 107 8.87 3.61 -13.74
CA ILE A 107 10.02 3.75 -12.84
C ILE A 107 10.90 2.50 -12.91
N LEU A 108 10.26 1.34 -13.09
CA LEU A 108 10.94 0.06 -13.21
C LEU A 108 11.85 0.04 -14.45
N GLU A 109 11.32 0.37 -15.62
CA GLU A 109 12.10 0.44 -16.88
C GLU A 109 13.28 1.41 -16.76
N TYR A 110 13.07 2.59 -16.18
CA TYR A 110 14.16 3.55 -15.97
C TYR A 110 15.26 3.01 -15.04
N CYS A 111 14.90 2.29 -13.98
CA CYS A 111 15.88 1.67 -13.09
C CYS A 111 16.61 0.51 -13.78
N ASP A 112 15.94 -0.24 -14.65
CA ASP A 112 16.55 -1.30 -15.44
C ASP A 112 17.56 -0.73 -16.46
N GLU A 113 17.29 0.46 -17.03
CA GLU A 113 18.21 1.21 -17.90
C GLU A 113 19.41 1.83 -17.15
N ASN A 114 19.30 2.07 -15.84
CA ASN A 114 20.32 2.76 -15.03
C ASN A 114 20.78 1.90 -13.84
N PRO A 115 21.44 0.74 -14.09
CA PRO A 115 21.74 -0.26 -13.05
C PRO A 115 22.75 0.21 -12.00
N HIS A 116 23.59 1.19 -12.31
CA HIS A 116 24.58 1.74 -11.37
C HIS A 116 23.92 2.59 -10.26
N SER A 117 22.66 3.00 -10.44
CA SER A 117 21.97 3.88 -9.51
C SER A 117 21.14 3.12 -8.49
N LEU A 118 21.26 3.45 -7.20
CA LEU A 118 20.41 2.85 -6.17
C LEU A 118 18.95 3.35 -6.33
N PRO A 119 17.97 2.48 -6.58
CA PRO A 119 16.59 2.90 -6.76
C PRO A 119 16.04 3.58 -5.50
N GLN A 120 15.66 4.86 -5.64
CA GLN A 120 15.08 5.63 -4.53
C GLN A 120 13.59 5.37 -4.40
N LEU A 121 13.12 5.13 -3.17
CA LEU A 121 11.69 5.03 -2.91
C LEU A 121 11.06 6.43 -2.98
N PRO A 122 10.02 6.66 -3.82
CA PRO A 122 9.41 7.98 -4.01
C PRO A 122 8.60 8.47 -2.80
N PHE A 123 8.77 7.83 -1.65
CA PHE A 123 8.17 8.18 -0.37
C PHE A 123 9.27 8.49 0.65
N THR A 124 9.49 9.78 0.91
CA THR A 124 10.47 10.24 1.90
C THR A 124 9.75 10.72 3.16
N TRP A 125 10.01 10.08 4.31
CA TRP A 125 9.42 10.44 5.61
C TRP A 125 9.83 11.84 6.12
N HIS A 126 10.93 12.39 5.61
CA HIS A 126 11.55 13.60 6.16
C HIS A 126 10.85 14.93 5.82
N HIS A 127 10.02 15.03 4.78
CA HIS A 127 9.49 16.31 4.30
C HIS A 127 7.98 16.28 3.97
N GLY A 128 7.18 17.09 4.68
CA GLY A 128 5.82 17.48 4.28
C GLY A 128 4.67 17.09 5.23
N TRP A 129 3.52 17.76 5.06
CA TRP A 129 2.28 17.58 5.84
C TRP A 129 1.70 16.14 5.79
N LYS A 130 2.06 15.36 4.76
CA LYS A 130 1.64 13.96 4.60
C LYS A 130 2.13 13.04 5.72
N ARG A 131 3.28 13.34 6.37
CA ARG A 131 3.79 12.55 7.52
C ARG A 131 2.87 12.65 8.73
N TRP A 132 2.40 13.88 9.00
CA TRP A 132 1.53 14.17 10.13
C TRP A 132 0.18 13.52 9.93
N LYS A 133 -0.35 13.51 8.70
CA LYS A 133 -1.58 12.78 8.40
C LYS A 133 -1.48 11.29 8.69
N LEU A 134 -0.42 10.61 8.23
CA LEU A 134 -0.26 9.18 8.44
C LEU A 134 0.03 8.84 9.91
N PHE A 135 0.83 9.67 10.59
CA PHE A 135 1.10 9.52 12.01
C PHE A 135 -0.15 9.78 12.88
N ILE A 136 -0.87 10.89 12.66
CA ILE A 136 -2.13 11.19 13.35
C ILE A 136 -3.15 10.10 13.08
N PHE A 137 -3.22 9.59 11.84
CA PHE A 137 -4.09 8.47 11.51
C PHE A 137 -3.72 7.20 12.30
N ALA A 138 -2.45 6.81 12.31
CA ALA A 138 -1.99 5.66 13.09
C ALA A 138 -2.24 5.84 14.60
N LEU A 139 -2.06 7.07 15.11
CA LEU A 139 -2.37 7.44 16.49
C LEU A 139 -3.89 7.32 16.77
N LEU A 140 -4.74 7.83 15.87
CA LEU A 140 -6.20 7.73 16.03
C LEU A 140 -6.66 6.28 16.03
N VAL A 141 -6.15 5.46 15.09
CA VAL A 141 -6.43 4.01 15.09
C VAL A 141 -5.95 3.35 16.38
N PHE A 142 -4.77 3.72 16.87
CA PHE A 142 -4.23 3.21 18.13
C PHE A 142 -5.11 3.57 19.33
N VAL A 143 -5.49 4.85 19.46
CA VAL A 143 -6.35 5.35 20.55
C VAL A 143 -7.72 4.68 20.49
N ASP A 144 -8.32 4.63 19.30
CA ASP A 144 -9.62 4.00 19.06
C ASP A 144 -9.61 2.50 19.37
N SER A 145 -8.55 1.81 18.96
CA SER A 145 -8.45 0.37 19.13
C SER A 145 -8.02 -0.05 20.53
N SER A 146 -7.40 0.81 21.34
CA SER A 146 -6.87 0.42 22.67
C SER A 146 -7.42 1.25 23.81
N VAL A 147 -7.26 2.57 23.76
CA VAL A 147 -7.59 3.48 24.85
C VAL A 147 -9.10 3.55 25.05
N ILE A 148 -9.88 3.61 23.98
CA ILE A 148 -11.34 3.76 24.05
C ILE A 148 -12.01 2.56 24.75
N PRO A 149 -11.80 1.29 24.34
CA PRO A 149 -12.42 0.13 25.01
C PRO A 149 -12.06 0.05 26.49
N ILE A 150 -10.78 0.28 26.84
CA ILE A 150 -10.30 0.23 28.22
C ILE A 150 -10.94 1.35 29.04
N THR A 151 -10.85 2.59 28.58
CA THR A 151 -11.32 3.77 29.33
C THR A 151 -12.83 3.74 29.52
N LEU A 152 -13.58 3.37 28.48
CA LEU A 152 -15.04 3.24 28.55
C LEU A 152 -15.45 2.10 29.50
N TYR A 153 -14.80 0.95 29.40
CA TYR A 153 -15.10 -0.19 30.27
C TYR A 153 -14.84 0.14 31.74
N TYR A 154 -13.61 0.54 32.09
CA TYR A 154 -13.26 0.82 33.49
C TYR A 154 -13.94 2.10 34.01
N GLY A 155 -14.08 3.13 33.17
CA GLY A 155 -14.74 4.38 33.56
C GLY A 155 -16.20 4.16 33.92
N MET A 156 -16.99 3.55 33.04
CA MET A 156 -18.43 3.35 33.29
C MET A 156 -18.70 2.25 34.33
N ARG A 157 -17.84 1.22 34.42
CA ARG A 157 -18.02 0.12 35.38
C ARG A 157 -17.79 0.54 36.84
N TYR A 158 -16.81 1.42 37.08
CA TYR A 158 -16.40 1.82 38.43
C TYR A 158 -16.89 3.21 38.85
N ALA A 159 -17.12 4.14 37.91
CA ALA A 159 -17.60 5.49 38.23
C ALA A 159 -19.12 5.66 38.06
N GLY A 160 -19.76 4.89 37.18
CA GLY A 160 -21.17 5.08 36.82
C GLY A 160 -22.12 3.95 37.23
N GLU A 161 -21.60 2.86 37.81
CA GLU A 161 -22.38 1.64 38.15
C GLU A 161 -23.25 1.12 36.99
N VAL A 162 -22.82 1.38 35.75
CA VAL A 162 -23.63 1.08 34.55
C VAL A 162 -23.62 -0.42 34.27
N GLU A 163 -24.77 -0.95 33.83
CA GLU A 163 -24.90 -2.34 33.41
C GLU A 163 -23.95 -2.67 32.24
N GLY A 164 -23.36 -3.86 32.28
CA GLY A 164 -22.31 -4.26 31.32
C GLY A 164 -22.75 -4.22 29.86
N TRP A 165 -24.01 -4.55 29.56
CA TRP A 165 -24.50 -4.57 28.17
C TRP A 165 -24.57 -3.17 27.55
N ILE A 166 -24.85 -2.12 28.35
CA ILE A 166 -24.83 -0.72 27.89
C ILE A 166 -23.39 -0.31 27.58
N ILE A 167 -22.46 -0.63 28.49
CA ILE A 167 -21.03 -0.34 28.32
C ILE A 167 -20.53 -0.92 26.99
N PHE A 168 -20.83 -2.19 26.73
CA PHE A 168 -20.32 -2.87 25.55
C PHE A 168 -21.07 -2.52 24.26
N ALA A 169 -22.35 -2.15 24.32
CA ALA A 169 -23.04 -1.57 23.17
C ALA A 169 -22.39 -0.24 22.74
N ILE A 170 -22.02 0.61 23.70
CA ILE A 170 -21.29 1.86 23.43
C ILE A 170 -19.91 1.56 22.85
N VAL A 171 -19.14 0.67 23.49
CA VAL A 171 -17.80 0.28 23.01
C VAL A 171 -17.89 -0.29 21.60
N ALA A 172 -18.82 -1.20 21.30
CA ALA A 172 -18.98 -1.79 19.97
C ALA A 172 -19.38 -0.77 18.89
N THR A 173 -20.12 0.29 19.26
CA THR A 173 -20.55 1.35 18.33
C THR A 173 -19.40 2.30 17.99
N ILE A 174 -18.56 2.64 18.96
CA ILE A 174 -17.44 3.58 18.78
C ILE A 174 -16.24 2.85 18.15
N TRP A 175 -15.99 1.62 18.60
CA TRP A 175 -14.80 0.85 18.22
C TRP A 175 -14.74 0.61 16.71
N GLY A 176 -13.57 0.89 16.14
CA GLY A 176 -13.26 0.63 14.76
C GLY A 176 -13.64 1.78 13.82
N GLY A 177 -14.21 2.89 14.30
CA GLY A 177 -14.63 4.01 13.45
C GLY A 177 -13.56 4.50 12.46
N PRO A 178 -12.37 4.94 12.92
CA PRO A 178 -11.26 5.33 12.05
C PRO A 178 -10.79 4.20 11.11
N THR A 179 -10.80 2.96 11.61
CA THR A 179 -10.36 1.78 10.85
C THR A 179 -11.33 1.44 9.72
N TYR A 180 -12.65 1.46 9.98
CA TYR A 180 -13.69 1.26 8.98
C TYR A 180 -13.70 2.36 7.94
N LEU A 181 -13.52 3.62 8.35
CA LEU A 181 -13.44 4.74 7.43
C LEU A 181 -12.23 4.60 6.49
N GLU A 182 -11.05 4.26 7.02
CA GLU A 182 -9.88 4.06 6.17
C GLU A 182 -10.06 2.85 5.26
N PHE A 183 -10.64 1.77 5.77
CA PHE A 183 -10.97 0.60 4.95
C PHE A 183 -11.94 0.97 3.81
N ALA A 184 -12.96 1.78 4.06
CA ALA A 184 -13.88 2.28 3.04
C ALA A 184 -13.17 3.18 2.03
N ILE A 185 -12.37 4.15 2.49
CA ILE A 185 -11.58 5.04 1.61
C ILE A 185 -10.62 4.24 0.74
N ARG A 186 -9.94 3.26 1.31
CA ARG A 186 -9.02 2.33 0.63
C ARG A 186 -9.76 1.54 -0.45
N THR A 187 -10.90 0.95 -0.11
CA THR A 187 -11.76 0.19 -1.03
C THR A 187 -12.21 1.09 -2.20
N LEU A 188 -12.67 2.31 -1.90
CA LEU A 188 -13.05 3.30 -2.92
C LEU A 188 -11.86 3.71 -3.81
N ARG A 189 -10.65 3.90 -3.24
CA ARG A 189 -9.44 4.22 -4.02
C ARG A 189 -9.06 3.11 -4.99
N LEU A 190 -9.30 1.85 -4.63
CA LEU A 190 -9.04 0.68 -5.48
C LEU A 190 -10.11 0.49 -6.57
N MET A 191 -11.38 0.75 -6.24
CA MET A 191 -12.52 0.65 -7.17
C MET A 191 -12.57 1.77 -8.22
N LYS A 192 -11.93 2.92 -7.96
CA LYS A 192 -11.87 4.04 -8.90
C LYS A 192 -11.35 3.60 -10.27
N VAL A 193 -11.87 4.22 -11.33
CA VAL A 193 -11.46 3.95 -12.72
C VAL A 193 -9.95 4.20 -12.91
N ASP A 194 -9.41 5.19 -12.21
CA ASP A 194 -7.98 5.53 -12.25
C ASP A 194 -7.12 4.36 -11.76
N ARG A 195 -6.10 4.02 -12.55
CA ARG A 195 -5.17 2.90 -12.34
C ARG A 195 -4.15 3.18 -11.24
N PHE A 196 -4.04 4.41 -10.77
CA PHE A 196 -2.97 4.88 -9.89
C PHE A 196 -2.75 4.03 -8.62
N TYR A 197 -3.81 3.53 -7.99
CA TYR A 197 -3.71 2.77 -6.72
C TYR A 197 -3.73 1.25 -6.88
N ARG A 198 -3.84 0.71 -8.09
CA ARG A 198 -3.99 -0.74 -8.31
C ARG A 198 -2.65 -1.50 -8.24
N PRO A 199 -2.65 -2.79 -7.89
CA PRO A 199 -1.46 -3.64 -7.96
C PRO A 199 -0.86 -3.72 -9.38
N LEU A 200 0.44 -4.04 -9.49
CA LEU A 200 1.17 -4.07 -10.77
C LEU A 200 0.84 -5.30 -11.61
N GLY A 201 0.63 -5.16 -12.92
CA GLY A 201 0.34 -6.32 -13.79
C GLY A 201 -1.13 -6.76 -13.80
N THR A 202 -2.05 -5.91 -13.30
CA THR A 202 -3.50 -6.10 -13.49
C THR A 202 -4.18 -4.80 -13.89
N ASN A 203 -5.18 -4.92 -14.76
CA ASN A 203 -6.06 -3.83 -15.17
C ASN A 203 -7.49 -4.00 -14.65
N TYR A 204 -7.81 -5.12 -14.01
CA TYR A 204 -9.14 -5.40 -13.46
C TYR A 204 -9.46 -4.49 -12.28
N ARG A 205 -10.73 -4.08 -12.17
CA ARG A 205 -11.22 -3.13 -11.14
C ARG A 205 -11.43 -3.78 -9.77
N TRP A 206 -11.56 -5.10 -9.74
CA TRP A 206 -11.88 -5.90 -8.56
C TRP A 206 -10.66 -6.65 -7.99
N CYS A 207 -9.45 -6.22 -8.35
CA CYS A 207 -8.23 -6.82 -7.81
C CYS A 207 -7.84 -6.09 -6.53
N PHE A 208 -8.37 -6.56 -5.41
CA PHE A 208 -7.97 -6.10 -4.09
C PHE A 208 -6.56 -6.58 -3.75
N ASP A 209 -5.86 -5.72 -3.03
CA ASP A 209 -4.52 -6.02 -2.55
C ASP A 209 -4.56 -6.85 -1.25
N MET A 210 -3.41 -7.38 -0.84
CA MET A 210 -3.39 -8.37 0.24
C MET A 210 -3.80 -7.78 1.57
N LEU A 211 -3.35 -6.56 1.86
CA LEU A 211 -3.73 -5.90 3.09
C LEU A 211 -5.24 -5.56 3.14
N THR A 212 -5.93 -5.39 2.01
CA THR A 212 -7.41 -5.28 2.00
C THR A 212 -8.04 -6.59 2.45
N TRP A 213 -7.61 -7.74 1.92
CA TRP A 213 -8.14 -9.05 2.33
C TRP A 213 -7.86 -9.36 3.80
N VAL A 214 -6.66 -9.03 4.28
CA VAL A 214 -6.31 -9.16 5.70
C VAL A 214 -7.16 -8.25 6.57
N SER A 215 -7.45 -7.02 6.10
CA SER A 215 -8.34 -6.09 6.81
C SER A 215 -9.77 -6.64 6.88
N VAL A 216 -10.31 -7.19 5.78
CA VAL A 216 -11.63 -7.85 5.75
C VAL A 216 -11.68 -8.99 6.75
N LEU A 217 -10.69 -9.89 6.74
CA LEU A 217 -10.59 -11.00 7.68
C LEU A 217 -10.58 -10.49 9.13
N THR A 218 -9.71 -9.53 9.44
CA THR A 218 -9.56 -8.99 10.79
C THR A 218 -10.83 -8.31 11.28
N ILE A 219 -11.42 -7.44 10.45
CA ILE A 219 -12.70 -6.77 10.74
C ILE A 219 -13.78 -7.82 10.98
N THR A 220 -13.91 -8.81 10.11
CA THR A 220 -14.97 -9.84 10.22
C THR A 220 -14.85 -10.62 11.52
N VAL A 221 -13.64 -11.09 11.86
CA VAL A 221 -13.41 -11.84 13.11
C VAL A 221 -13.67 -10.98 14.33
N VAL A 222 -13.16 -9.75 14.36
CA VAL A 222 -13.32 -8.88 15.52
C VAL A 222 -14.77 -8.42 15.69
N THR A 223 -15.44 -7.99 14.62
CA THR A 223 -16.85 -7.64 14.66
C THR A 223 -17.70 -8.82 15.09
N ALA A 224 -17.41 -10.04 14.62
CA ALA A 224 -18.12 -11.24 15.09
C ALA A 224 -17.94 -11.47 16.60
N LEU A 225 -16.73 -11.30 17.13
CA LEU A 225 -16.46 -11.42 18.57
C LEU A 225 -17.19 -10.35 19.40
N PHE A 226 -17.22 -9.10 18.92
CA PHE A 226 -17.98 -8.03 19.58
C PHE A 226 -19.49 -8.30 19.57
N THR A 227 -20.03 -8.73 18.44
CA THR A 227 -21.46 -9.06 18.30
C THR A 227 -21.84 -10.23 19.21
N VAL A 228 -21.09 -11.35 19.16
CA VAL A 228 -21.38 -12.53 19.99
C VAL A 228 -21.18 -12.23 21.47
N GLY A 229 -20.12 -11.50 21.82
CA GLY A 229 -19.82 -11.14 23.20
C GLY A 229 -20.88 -10.23 23.83
N SER A 230 -21.47 -9.32 23.02
CA SER A 230 -22.43 -8.30 23.48
C SER A 230 -23.90 -8.70 23.28
N ALA A 231 -24.20 -9.79 22.58
CA ALA A 231 -25.59 -10.21 22.31
C ALA A 231 -26.39 -10.62 23.57
N PRO A 232 -25.81 -11.33 24.57
CA PRO A 232 -26.55 -11.70 25.77
C PRO A 232 -26.69 -10.53 26.75
N HIS A 233 -27.80 -10.46 27.49
CA HIS A 233 -28.01 -9.45 28.54
C HIS A 233 -26.94 -9.54 29.65
N ASN A 234 -26.53 -10.77 29.99
CA ASN A 234 -25.32 -11.00 30.77
C ASN A 234 -24.10 -11.13 29.83
N VAL A 235 -23.41 -10.03 29.65
CA VAL A 235 -22.32 -9.91 28.67
C VAL A 235 -21.22 -10.94 28.90
N TRP A 236 -20.81 -11.60 27.81
CA TRP A 236 -19.71 -12.56 27.85
C TRP A 236 -18.37 -11.84 27.78
N LEU A 237 -17.95 -11.31 28.93
CA LEU A 237 -16.71 -10.54 29.07
C LEU A 237 -15.48 -11.28 28.54
N ARG A 238 -15.43 -12.62 28.74
CA ARG A 238 -14.33 -13.47 28.26
C ARG A 238 -14.23 -13.49 26.73
N VAL A 239 -15.37 -13.44 26.03
CA VAL A 239 -15.39 -13.34 24.56
C VAL A 239 -14.91 -11.96 24.12
N LEU A 240 -15.25 -10.91 24.87
CA LEU A 240 -14.83 -9.53 24.61
C LEU A 240 -13.36 -9.24 24.96
N CYS A 241 -12.66 -10.17 25.59
CA CYS A 241 -11.20 -10.15 25.71
C CYS A 241 -10.50 -10.58 24.40
N MET A 242 -11.18 -11.39 23.56
CA MET A 242 -10.59 -12.00 22.36
C MET A 242 -10.34 -11.09 21.16
N PRO A 243 -11.01 -9.93 20.96
CA PRO A 243 -10.74 -9.03 19.85
C PRO A 243 -9.25 -8.69 19.66
N ALA A 244 -8.54 -8.31 20.72
CA ALA A 244 -7.14 -7.90 20.60
C ALA A 244 -6.19 -9.07 20.27
N PRO A 245 -6.29 -10.25 20.93
CA PRO A 245 -5.60 -11.47 20.47
C PRO A 245 -5.98 -11.89 19.05
N ALA A 246 -7.25 -11.75 18.65
CA ALA A 246 -7.70 -12.07 17.30
C ALA A 246 -7.04 -11.18 16.25
N ILE A 247 -6.84 -9.88 16.53
CA ILE A 247 -6.07 -8.98 15.65
C ILE A 247 -4.64 -9.51 15.45
N LEU A 248 -3.98 -9.98 16.53
CA LEU A 248 -2.64 -10.57 16.44
C LEU A 248 -2.64 -11.87 15.61
N TYR A 249 -3.65 -12.73 15.76
CA TYR A 249 -3.78 -13.93 14.94
C TYR A 249 -4.03 -13.61 13.46
N CYS A 250 -4.93 -12.68 13.15
CA CYS A 250 -5.25 -12.34 11.76
C CYS A 250 -4.06 -11.64 11.08
N LEU A 251 -3.50 -10.60 11.69
CA LEU A 251 -2.37 -9.86 11.10
C LEU A 251 -1.07 -10.68 11.15
N GLY A 252 -0.70 -11.16 12.34
CA GLY A 252 0.53 -11.91 12.56
C GLY A 252 0.51 -13.27 11.88
N GLY A 253 -0.63 -13.97 11.91
CA GLY A 253 -0.80 -15.27 11.26
C GLY A 253 -0.77 -15.18 9.74
N VAL A 254 -1.46 -14.21 9.11
CA VAL A 254 -1.34 -14.05 7.65
C VAL A 254 0.07 -13.64 7.26
N LEU A 255 0.71 -12.74 8.02
CA LEU A 255 2.10 -12.36 7.78
C LEU A 255 3.04 -13.57 7.90
N PHE A 256 2.83 -14.42 8.91
CA PHE A 256 3.58 -15.67 9.11
C PHE A 256 3.39 -16.62 7.93
N LEU A 257 2.15 -16.88 7.52
CA LEU A 257 1.84 -17.81 6.44
C LEU A 257 2.45 -17.38 5.11
N ILE A 258 2.35 -16.09 4.75
CA ILE A 258 2.97 -15.57 3.52
C ILE A 258 4.50 -15.68 3.60
N THR A 259 5.08 -15.37 4.76
CA THR A 259 6.55 -15.45 4.96
C THR A 259 7.03 -16.89 4.93
N LEU A 260 6.27 -17.83 5.48
CA LEU A 260 6.53 -19.26 5.40
C LEU A 260 6.47 -19.74 3.94
N TYR A 261 5.44 -19.33 3.18
CA TYR A 261 5.33 -19.60 1.74
C TYR A 261 6.57 -19.11 0.97
N SER A 262 7.04 -17.90 1.29
CA SER A 262 8.24 -17.31 0.72
C SER A 262 9.50 -18.10 1.08
N TYR A 263 9.63 -18.54 2.34
CA TYR A 263 10.74 -19.35 2.82
C TYR A 263 10.79 -20.73 2.16
N MET A 264 9.63 -21.36 1.95
CA MET A 264 9.52 -22.64 1.24
C MET A 264 9.74 -22.52 -0.28
N GLY A 265 9.88 -21.29 -0.80
CA GLY A 265 10.10 -21.06 -2.22
C GLY A 265 8.91 -21.41 -3.10
N TRP A 266 7.71 -21.51 -2.51
CA TRP A 266 6.51 -21.92 -3.21
C TRP A 266 6.00 -20.81 -4.15
N ALA A 267 5.45 -21.25 -5.29
CA ALA A 267 4.83 -20.35 -6.24
C ALA A 267 3.49 -19.84 -5.70
N ALA A 268 3.14 -18.60 -6.03
CA ALA A 268 1.90 -17.95 -5.62
C ALA A 268 0.70 -18.69 -6.25
N PRO A 269 -0.17 -19.35 -5.44
CA PRO A 269 -1.28 -20.16 -5.97
C PRO A 269 -2.34 -19.29 -6.67
N PHE A 270 -2.50 -18.07 -6.18
CA PHE A 270 -3.29 -17.00 -6.76
C PHE A 270 -2.49 -15.69 -6.65
N ARG A 271 -3.03 -14.61 -7.20
CA ARG A 271 -2.36 -13.31 -7.23
C ARG A 271 -2.25 -12.71 -5.83
N ILE A 272 -1.04 -12.36 -5.41
CA ILE A 272 -0.73 -11.78 -4.10
C ILE A 272 -0.27 -10.33 -4.30
N SER A 273 -1.18 -9.37 -4.14
CA SER A 273 -0.96 -7.96 -4.49
C SER A 273 -0.31 -7.79 -5.87
N SER A 274 0.93 -7.30 -5.96
CA SER A 274 1.66 -7.13 -7.23
C SER A 274 2.32 -8.41 -7.76
N THR A 275 2.42 -9.48 -6.98
CA THR A 275 2.95 -10.78 -7.41
C THR A 275 1.89 -11.54 -8.21
N ALA A 276 2.21 -11.92 -9.44
CA ALA A 276 1.31 -12.67 -10.31
C ALA A 276 1.20 -14.14 -9.88
N ARG A 277 0.16 -14.83 -10.36
CA ARG A 277 0.00 -16.27 -10.14
C ARG A 277 1.18 -17.01 -10.76
N GLY A 278 1.78 -17.93 -10.02
CA GLY A 278 2.94 -18.72 -10.47
C GLY A 278 4.30 -18.08 -10.20
N GLU A 279 4.36 -16.80 -9.79
CA GLU A 279 5.62 -16.17 -9.37
C GLU A 279 6.01 -16.58 -7.94
N LYS A 280 7.29 -16.46 -7.59
CA LYS A 280 7.77 -16.74 -6.24
C LYS A 280 7.17 -15.75 -5.24
N VAL A 281 6.62 -16.27 -4.14
CA VAL A 281 6.06 -15.43 -3.07
C VAL A 281 7.16 -14.64 -2.37
N LEU A 282 6.93 -13.34 -2.17
CA LEU A 282 7.84 -12.45 -1.45
C LEU A 282 7.53 -12.47 0.06
N PRO A 283 8.47 -12.02 0.92
CA PRO A 283 8.24 -12.03 2.36
C PRO A 283 7.03 -11.16 2.75
N GLY A 284 6.28 -11.53 3.80
CA GLY A 284 4.99 -10.92 4.12
C GLY A 284 5.03 -9.39 4.28
N VAL A 285 6.09 -8.86 4.90
CA VAL A 285 6.24 -7.40 5.11
C VAL A 285 6.39 -6.64 3.79
N TYR A 286 6.90 -7.28 2.74
CA TYR A 286 6.96 -6.68 1.41
C TYR A 286 5.58 -6.21 0.96
N TYR A 287 4.59 -7.11 1.01
CA TYR A 287 3.22 -6.82 0.59
C TYR A 287 2.54 -5.78 1.48
N PHE A 288 2.78 -5.84 2.79
CA PHE A 288 2.19 -4.87 3.72
C PHE A 288 2.73 -3.45 3.46
N ILE A 289 4.05 -3.31 3.31
CA ILE A 289 4.66 -2.01 3.00
C ILE A 289 4.20 -1.50 1.64
N GLU A 290 4.21 -2.37 0.63
CA GLU A 290 3.72 -2.06 -0.71
C GLU A 290 2.32 -1.46 -0.66
N ASP A 291 1.40 -2.14 0.01
CA ASP A 291 -0.01 -1.79 0.02
C ASP A 291 -0.34 -0.57 0.90
N ILE A 292 0.29 -0.46 2.08
CA ILE A 292 0.12 0.71 2.97
C ILE A 292 0.60 1.97 2.26
N VAL A 293 1.80 1.94 1.69
CA VAL A 293 2.39 3.15 1.13
C VAL A 293 1.74 3.49 -0.21
N ALA A 294 1.42 2.49 -1.04
CA ALA A 294 0.73 2.74 -2.30
C ALA A 294 -0.66 3.34 -2.06
N VAL A 295 -1.46 2.78 -1.15
CA VAL A 295 -2.87 3.18 -1.00
C VAL A 295 -3.07 4.22 0.09
N ASN A 296 -2.66 3.94 1.33
CA ASN A 296 -2.93 4.82 2.48
C ASN A 296 -2.08 6.10 2.40
N ALA A 297 -0.77 5.96 2.13
CA ALA A 297 0.14 7.10 2.02
C ALA A 297 0.07 7.86 0.68
N GLY A 298 -0.70 7.33 -0.28
CA GLY A 298 -0.91 7.97 -1.57
C GLY A 298 0.22 7.79 -2.58
N GLY A 299 1.08 6.78 -2.41
CA GLY A 299 2.25 6.53 -3.26
C GLY A 299 1.91 5.94 -4.65
N GLY A 300 0.80 5.21 -4.75
CA GLY A 300 0.32 4.56 -5.97
C GLY A 300 1.31 3.58 -6.63
N ARG A 301 1.08 3.29 -7.90
CA ARG A 301 1.96 2.45 -8.75
C ARG A 301 3.42 2.93 -8.81
N PRO A 302 3.73 4.25 -8.86
CA PRO A 302 5.12 4.71 -8.79
C PRO A 302 5.88 4.15 -7.59
N TYR A 303 5.24 4.09 -6.42
CA TYR A 303 5.86 3.49 -5.25
C TYR A 303 6.09 1.98 -5.42
N ARG A 304 5.10 1.26 -5.95
CA ARG A 304 5.21 -0.18 -6.20
C ARG A 304 6.34 -0.52 -7.16
N GLU A 305 6.45 0.22 -8.26
CA GLU A 305 7.52 0.05 -9.26
C GLU A 305 8.91 0.29 -8.64
N ALA A 306 9.06 1.37 -7.87
CA ALA A 306 10.32 1.67 -7.19
C ALA A 306 10.67 0.64 -6.11
N LEU A 307 9.66 0.09 -5.40
CA LEU A 307 9.85 -0.95 -4.41
C LEU A 307 10.35 -2.25 -5.05
N VAL A 308 9.74 -2.66 -6.16
CA VAL A 308 10.19 -3.82 -6.95
C VAL A 308 11.62 -3.61 -7.45
N ALA A 309 11.91 -2.45 -8.04
CA ALA A 309 13.25 -2.13 -8.54
C ALA A 309 14.31 -2.22 -7.44
N ARG A 310 14.06 -1.60 -6.28
CA ARG A 310 14.98 -1.64 -5.15
C ARG A 310 15.14 -3.05 -4.57
N TYR A 311 14.04 -3.80 -4.48
CA TYR A 311 14.07 -5.18 -4.01
C TYR A 311 14.89 -6.08 -4.93
N LYS A 312 14.81 -5.88 -6.26
CA LYS A 312 15.67 -6.59 -7.22
C LYS A 312 17.14 -6.19 -7.10
N ALA A 313 17.42 -4.88 -6.99
CA ALA A 313 18.77 -4.34 -7.01
C ALA A 313 19.58 -4.61 -5.73
N SER A 314 18.96 -4.53 -4.55
CA SER A 314 19.69 -4.49 -3.27
C SER A 314 19.53 -5.76 -2.44
N PRO A 315 20.58 -6.61 -2.30
CA PRO A 315 20.54 -7.78 -1.43
C PRO A 315 20.31 -7.44 0.04
N ARG A 316 20.86 -6.31 0.52
CA ARG A 316 20.67 -5.84 1.90
C ARG A 316 19.22 -5.48 2.16
N PHE A 317 18.56 -4.78 1.22
CA PHE A 317 17.15 -4.44 1.35
C PHE A 317 16.27 -5.70 1.38
N ARG A 318 16.54 -6.69 0.52
CA ARG A 318 15.84 -7.98 0.55
C ARG A 318 15.98 -8.67 1.91
N ARG A 319 17.20 -8.75 2.43
CA ARG A 319 17.48 -9.37 3.74
C ARG A 319 16.75 -8.63 4.86
N MET A 320 16.76 -7.29 4.85
CA MET A 320 16.05 -6.48 5.84
C MET A 320 14.55 -6.78 5.83
N ILE A 321 13.90 -6.78 4.66
CA ILE A 321 12.46 -7.08 4.53
C ILE A 321 12.13 -8.50 4.98
N TYR A 322 13.00 -9.47 4.64
CA TYR A 322 12.85 -10.85 5.08
C TYR A 322 12.93 -10.99 6.61
N MET A 323 13.96 -10.40 7.23
CA MET A 323 14.11 -10.44 8.69
C MET A 323 12.97 -9.71 9.42
N GLN A 324 12.52 -8.58 8.86
CA GLN A 324 11.38 -7.84 9.39
C GLN A 324 10.09 -8.67 9.36
N SER A 325 9.92 -9.53 8.36
CA SER A 325 8.75 -10.39 8.22
C SER A 325 8.65 -11.42 9.33
N TRP A 326 9.77 -12.06 9.69
CA TRP A 326 9.83 -12.97 10.84
C TRP A 326 9.71 -12.23 12.18
N PHE A 327 10.35 -11.06 12.29
CA PHE A 327 10.36 -10.26 13.51
C PHE A 327 8.96 -9.79 13.95
N TRP A 328 8.05 -9.54 13.01
CA TRP A 328 6.65 -9.21 13.34
C TRP A 328 5.75 -10.43 13.49
N SER A 329 5.92 -11.44 12.64
CA SER A 329 4.96 -12.55 12.57
C SER A 329 5.09 -13.53 13.75
N ILE A 330 6.31 -13.95 14.10
CA ILE A 330 6.54 -14.94 15.17
C ILE A 330 6.14 -14.39 16.54
N PRO A 331 6.58 -13.18 16.97
CA PRO A 331 6.20 -12.68 18.29
C PRO A 331 4.72 -12.34 18.39
N ALA A 332 4.07 -11.90 17.30
CA ALA A 332 2.62 -11.69 17.30
C ALA A 332 1.85 -12.97 17.67
N LEU A 333 2.22 -14.11 17.08
CA LEU A 333 1.59 -15.40 17.38
C LEU A 333 1.94 -15.90 18.79
N ASN A 334 3.20 -15.79 19.19
CA ASN A 334 3.64 -16.16 20.54
C ASN A 334 2.99 -15.31 21.63
N LEU A 335 2.61 -14.07 21.33
CA LEU A 335 1.89 -13.20 22.26
C LEU A 335 0.38 -13.50 22.26
N ALA A 336 -0.19 -13.83 21.09
CA ALA A 336 -1.62 -14.14 20.97
C ALA A 336 -2.02 -15.38 21.80
N ILE A 337 -1.20 -16.45 21.77
CA ILE A 337 -1.46 -17.70 22.48
C ILE A 337 -1.70 -17.51 24.00
N PRO A 338 -0.76 -16.95 24.78
CA PRO A 338 -0.96 -16.77 26.22
C PRO A 338 -2.10 -15.80 26.53
N LEU A 339 -2.34 -14.77 25.72
CA LEU A 339 -3.46 -13.85 25.92
C LEU A 339 -4.81 -14.53 25.72
N THR A 340 -4.91 -15.43 24.74
CA THR A 340 -6.09 -16.27 24.55
C THR A 340 -6.27 -17.22 25.74
N ILE A 341 -5.21 -17.86 26.20
CA ILE A 341 -5.25 -18.75 27.37
C ILE A 341 -5.77 -17.99 28.61
N ILE A 342 -5.19 -16.83 28.92
CA ILE A 342 -5.61 -15.97 30.05
C ILE A 342 -7.08 -15.56 29.93
N SER A 343 -7.57 -15.33 28.70
CA SER A 343 -8.95 -14.93 28.46
C SER A 343 -9.97 -16.06 28.68
N VAL A 344 -9.61 -17.32 28.37
CA VAL A 344 -10.51 -18.48 28.54
C VAL A 344 -10.47 -19.06 29.95
N ILE A 345 -9.30 -19.07 30.60
CA ILE A 345 -9.08 -19.73 31.90
C ILE A 345 -10.03 -19.17 32.98
N PRO A 346 -10.91 -20.01 33.58
CA PRO A 346 -11.86 -19.59 34.62
C PRO A 346 -11.23 -18.97 35.87
N GLN A 347 -10.01 -19.37 36.20
CA GLN A 347 -9.25 -18.99 37.40
C GLN A 347 -8.88 -17.50 37.40
N VAL A 348 -8.78 -16.86 36.23
CA VAL A 348 -8.49 -15.44 36.13
C VAL A 348 -9.80 -14.65 36.15
N PRO A 349 -9.94 -13.62 37.01
CA PRO A 349 -11.09 -12.73 36.99
C PRO A 349 -11.26 -12.10 35.59
N ALA A 350 -12.47 -12.16 35.04
CA ALA A 350 -12.72 -11.71 33.67
C ALA A 350 -12.42 -10.21 33.47
N THR A 351 -12.55 -9.39 34.52
CA THR A 351 -12.19 -7.96 34.53
C THR A 351 -10.68 -7.75 34.33
N VAL A 352 -9.85 -8.58 34.97
CA VAL A 352 -8.39 -8.52 34.85
C VAL A 352 -7.96 -9.07 33.49
N ALA A 353 -8.55 -10.19 33.06
CA ALA A 353 -8.30 -10.75 31.73
C ALA A 353 -8.60 -9.75 30.61
N TYR A 354 -9.70 -8.99 30.74
CA TYR A 354 -10.07 -7.94 29.78
C TYR A 354 -8.99 -6.85 29.68
N GLY A 355 -8.57 -6.27 30.81
CA GLY A 355 -7.53 -5.24 30.80
C GLY A 355 -6.20 -5.75 30.21
N VAL A 356 -5.76 -6.93 30.62
CA VAL A 356 -4.51 -7.53 30.11
C VAL A 356 -4.59 -7.81 28.61
N ALA A 357 -5.69 -8.41 28.14
CA ALA A 357 -5.87 -8.75 26.73
C ALA A 357 -5.86 -7.51 25.81
N TRP A 358 -6.38 -6.37 26.29
CA TRP A 358 -6.38 -5.12 25.52
C TRP A 358 -5.11 -4.28 25.68
N ILE A 359 -4.40 -4.31 26.82
CA ILE A 359 -3.21 -3.48 27.01
C ILE A 359 -1.98 -4.11 26.32
N VAL A 360 -1.78 -5.41 26.53
CA VAL A 360 -0.52 -6.09 26.18
C VAL A 360 -0.21 -6.06 24.68
N PRO A 361 -1.16 -6.38 23.76
CA PRO A 361 -0.90 -6.33 22.32
C PRO A 361 -0.47 -4.95 21.81
N PHE A 362 -1.08 -3.89 22.33
CA PHE A 362 -0.84 -2.53 21.85
C PHE A 362 0.45 -1.95 22.43
N LEU A 363 0.76 -2.26 23.69
CA LEU A 363 2.06 -1.94 24.26
C LEU A 363 3.18 -2.65 23.49
N TRP A 364 3.02 -3.95 23.23
CA TRP A 364 3.95 -4.73 22.42
C TRP A 364 4.12 -4.13 21.02
N ALA A 365 3.03 -3.83 20.31
CA ALA A 365 3.08 -3.25 18.98
C ALA A 365 3.79 -1.88 18.95
N THR A 366 3.63 -1.08 19.99
CA THR A 366 4.31 0.22 20.13
C THR A 366 5.82 0.02 20.28
N ILE A 367 6.25 -0.86 21.19
CA ILE A 367 7.66 -1.16 21.43
C ILE A 367 8.31 -1.74 20.16
N TRP A 368 7.67 -2.74 19.54
CA TRP A 368 8.15 -3.36 18.30
C TRP A 368 8.19 -2.39 17.13
N GLY A 369 7.22 -1.46 17.06
CA GLY A 369 7.20 -0.37 16.09
C GLY A 369 8.42 0.53 16.21
N ILE A 370 8.77 0.95 17.43
CA ILE A 370 9.95 1.79 17.70
C ILE A 370 11.24 1.05 17.30
N ILE A 371 11.39 -0.21 17.69
CA ILE A 371 12.55 -1.05 17.34
C ILE A 371 12.68 -1.16 15.81
N THR A 372 11.57 -1.46 15.12
CA THR A 372 11.52 -1.58 13.66
C THR A 372 11.95 -0.29 12.97
N ILE A 373 11.45 0.86 13.43
CA ILE A 373 11.81 2.17 12.83
C ILE A 373 13.31 2.42 12.97
N GLN A 374 13.89 2.16 14.14
CA GLN A 374 15.32 2.35 14.37
C GLN A 374 16.17 1.39 13.53
N TRP A 375 15.77 0.11 13.47
CA TRP A 375 16.45 -0.90 12.67
C TRP A 375 16.42 -0.56 11.18
N CYS A 376 15.24 -0.30 10.60
CA CYS A 376 15.11 0.07 9.19
C CYS A 376 15.93 1.32 8.83
N LYS A 377 15.98 2.33 9.70
CA LYS A 377 16.81 3.52 9.49
C LYS A 377 18.30 3.17 9.43
N ARG A 378 18.78 2.30 10.33
CA ARG A 378 20.17 1.86 10.36
C ARG A 378 20.54 1.04 9.13
N ASP A 379 19.68 0.11 8.72
CA ASP A 379 19.95 -0.77 7.58
C ASP A 379 19.88 -0.04 6.24
N ILE A 380 18.93 0.89 6.06
CA ILE A 380 18.88 1.75 4.86
C ILE A 380 20.12 2.67 4.78
N ALA A 381 20.60 3.17 5.91
CA ALA A 381 21.82 3.99 5.95
C ALA A 381 23.07 3.17 5.59
N ARG A 382 23.14 1.91 6.05
CA ARG A 382 24.22 0.98 5.70
C ARG A 382 24.17 0.57 4.24
N GLU A 383 22.99 0.23 3.73
CA GLU A 383 22.75 -0.09 2.32
C GLU A 383 23.28 1.03 1.41
N ARG A 384 22.99 2.29 1.75
CA ARG A 384 23.49 3.44 0.99
C ARG A 384 25.02 3.49 0.97
N ARG A 385 25.68 3.32 2.12
CA ARG A 385 27.16 3.36 2.21
C ARG A 385 27.80 2.20 1.45
N GLU A 386 27.24 1.01 1.57
CA GLU A 386 27.73 -0.17 0.84
C GLU A 386 27.56 0.00 -0.67
N TRP A 387 26.46 0.62 -1.12
CA TRP A 387 26.24 0.95 -2.53
C TRP A 387 27.22 2.01 -3.03
N GLU A 388 27.45 3.06 -2.26
CA GLU A 388 28.41 4.13 -2.59
C GLU A 388 29.87 3.64 -2.59
N ALA A 389 30.20 2.59 -1.84
CA ALA A 389 31.53 1.98 -1.81
C ALA A 389 31.75 0.89 -2.86
N ALA A 390 30.68 0.39 -3.48
CA ALA A 390 30.73 -0.64 -4.53
C ALA A 390 30.72 -0.05 -5.96
N ILE A 391 30.44 1.25 -6.08
CA ILE A 391 30.66 2.08 -7.26
C ILE A 391 32.09 2.62 -7.18
#